data_AF-D0Z237-F1
#
_entry.id   AF-D0Z237-F1
#
_cell.length_a   1.000
_cell.length_b   1.000
_cell.length_c   1.000
_cell.angle_alpha   90.00
_cell.angle_beta   90.00
_cell.angle_gamma   90.00
#
_symmetry.space_group_name_H-M   'P 1'
#
loop_
_entity.id
_entity.type
_entity.pdbx_description
1 polymer ?
#
loop_
_entity_poly.entity_id
_entity_poly.type
_entity_poly.pdbx_seq_one_letter_code
_entity_poly.pdbx_strand_id
1 'polypeptide(L)'
;MKFDTLVIGGGVAGLSGAIRCAEAGLKTAVVAAGQSALHFSSGSIDLLSRLPDGQLVEKPFDAFTELALQSPNHPYSKLGSDVVKRALEWYQHTMAKRGIELSHQADFTNHLRLTPMGTFRATWLSQQTVHPFPLHNLSKGIQRLALVTMDGFRDFQPELAADNLRKLSQFNHVEIITAAVELPDFAKMQRNPCEFRSIDIGRVLKDEAKLKVFADDMKIRVGRADLVVVPAVFGNGDGAKVIKRLEELTGYNICELPTMPPSLLGIRIEEAMKAYFKSLGGLILVGDEVKQGVFEHGRLKHIFTRNHWDMPLQAEHYLIATGSFFSKGMTAHRTHIEEPIFNLDMAENSHRDHWYQKQFFAKQAHPFMAIGIESNTQLQPSIQGQTIENLYCAGALMAHYDPVFQGCGSGVAISTGFYVAEQIIKQHQQTEQQVEGATA
;
A
#
# COMPACT_ATOMS: atom_id res chain seq x y z
N MET A 1 -29.38 -6.28 4.79
CA MET A 1 -28.57 -6.93 5.86
C MET A 1 -28.06 -5.84 6.81
N LYS A 2 -28.02 -6.07 8.13
CA LYS A 2 -27.55 -5.10 9.13
C LYS A 2 -26.17 -5.47 9.68
N PHE A 3 -25.27 -4.49 9.73
CA PHE A 3 -23.91 -4.52 10.25
C PHE A 3 -23.70 -3.44 11.30
N ASP A 4 -22.65 -3.52 12.10
CA ASP A 4 -22.24 -2.41 12.97
C ASP A 4 -21.40 -1.41 12.15
N THR A 5 -20.49 -1.95 11.33
CA THR A 5 -19.60 -1.18 10.46
C THR A 5 -19.65 -1.68 9.02
N LEU A 6 -19.82 -0.77 8.06
CA LEU A 6 -19.74 -1.08 6.64
C LEU A 6 -18.66 -0.23 5.96
N VAL A 7 -17.68 -0.91 5.38
CA VAL A 7 -16.53 -0.28 4.71
C VAL A 7 -16.72 -0.33 3.20
N ILE A 8 -16.56 0.82 2.55
CA ILE A 8 -16.67 1.00 1.11
C ILE A 8 -15.26 1.15 0.53
N GLY A 9 -14.69 0.05 0.05
CA GLY A 9 -13.33 -0.01 -0.48
C GLY A 9 -12.50 -1.12 0.14
N GLY A 10 -11.96 -2.01 -0.71
CA GLY A 10 -11.12 -3.15 -0.30
C GLY A 10 -9.62 -2.88 -0.29
N GLY A 11 -9.19 -1.62 -0.22
CA GLY A 11 -7.79 -1.22 -0.17
C GLY A 11 -7.18 -1.30 1.24
N VAL A 12 -5.91 -0.90 1.39
CA VAL A 12 -5.21 -0.90 2.69
C VAL A 12 -5.97 -0.11 3.76
N ALA A 13 -6.45 1.09 3.42
CA ALA A 13 -7.18 1.92 4.39
C ALA A 13 -8.48 1.26 4.87
N GLY A 14 -9.29 0.77 3.93
CA GLY A 14 -10.54 0.08 4.25
C GLY A 14 -10.31 -1.20 5.03
N LEU A 15 -9.36 -2.04 4.61
CA LEU A 15 -9.04 -3.28 5.33
C LEU A 15 -8.43 -3.01 6.70
N SER A 16 -7.60 -1.98 6.87
CA SER A 16 -7.07 -1.62 8.19
C SER A 16 -8.19 -1.25 9.17
N GLY A 17 -9.15 -0.42 8.73
CA GLY A 17 -10.31 -0.08 9.55
C GLY A 17 -11.22 -1.29 9.80
N ALA A 18 -11.51 -2.07 8.77
CA ALA A 18 -12.37 -3.25 8.87
C ALA A 18 -11.82 -4.31 9.81
N ILE A 19 -10.52 -4.60 9.72
CA ILE A 19 -9.84 -5.54 10.59
C ILE A 19 -9.90 -5.04 12.03
N ARG A 20 -9.55 -3.77 12.28
CA ARG A 20 -9.54 -3.23 13.64
C ARG A 20 -10.92 -3.24 14.29
N CYS A 21 -11.99 -2.92 13.55
CA CYS A 21 -13.37 -3.07 14.02
C CYS A 21 -13.72 -4.53 14.33
N ALA A 22 -13.37 -5.47 13.45
CA ALA A 22 -13.64 -6.89 13.66
C ALA A 22 -12.86 -7.48 14.84
N GLU A 23 -11.61 -7.04 15.08
CA GLU A 23 -10.83 -7.39 16.26
C GLU A 23 -11.50 -6.96 17.57
N ALA A 24 -12.30 -5.90 17.53
CA ALA A 24 -13.10 -5.41 18.66
C ALA A 24 -14.49 -6.06 18.75
N GLY A 25 -14.80 -7.05 17.90
CA GLY A 25 -16.06 -7.80 17.94
C GLY A 25 -17.20 -7.20 17.12
N LEU A 26 -16.99 -6.07 16.43
CA LEU A 26 -18.03 -5.44 15.62
C LEU A 26 -18.32 -6.24 14.36
N LYS A 27 -19.60 -6.46 14.06
CA LYS A 27 -20.06 -7.12 12.85
C LYS A 27 -19.76 -6.23 11.64
N THR A 28 -18.69 -6.56 10.94
CA THR A 28 -18.10 -5.69 9.91
C THR A 28 -18.18 -6.32 8.51
N ALA A 29 -18.55 -5.52 7.51
CA ALA A 29 -18.50 -5.90 6.10
C ALA A 29 -17.70 -4.91 5.25
N VAL A 30 -17.09 -5.41 4.17
CA VAL A 30 -16.33 -4.64 3.18
C VAL A 30 -16.95 -4.84 1.80
N VAL A 31 -17.35 -3.75 1.14
CA VAL A 31 -17.75 -3.75 -0.27
C VAL A 31 -16.54 -3.39 -1.12
N ALA A 32 -16.16 -4.27 -2.06
CA ALA A 32 -14.98 -4.10 -2.88
C ALA A 32 -15.29 -4.27 -4.37
N ALA A 33 -15.19 -3.19 -5.14
CA ALA A 33 -15.49 -3.19 -6.57
C ALA A 33 -14.54 -4.05 -7.41
N GLY A 34 -13.31 -4.30 -6.92
CA GLY A 34 -12.29 -5.05 -7.63
C GLY A 34 -11.05 -5.33 -6.79
N GLN A 35 -9.92 -5.52 -7.46
CA GLN A 35 -8.62 -5.72 -6.80
C GLN A 35 -8.06 -4.42 -6.23
N SER A 36 -7.27 -4.53 -5.16
CA SER A 36 -6.66 -3.38 -4.50
C SER A 36 -5.56 -2.74 -5.35
N ALA A 37 -5.31 -1.45 -5.13
CA ALA A 37 -4.13 -0.74 -5.63
C ALA A 37 -2.80 -1.35 -5.14
N LEU A 38 -2.84 -2.26 -4.15
CA LEU A 38 -1.68 -3.05 -3.73
C LEU A 38 -1.06 -3.87 -4.87
N HIS A 39 -1.81 -4.22 -5.91
CA HIS A 39 -1.27 -4.84 -7.13
C HIS A 39 -0.26 -3.94 -7.88
N PHE A 40 -0.11 -2.67 -7.49
CA PHE A 40 0.81 -1.69 -8.08
C PHE A 40 1.83 -1.18 -7.04
N SER A 41 1.79 -1.69 -5.81
CA SER A 41 2.66 -1.27 -4.70
C SER A 41 4.05 -1.87 -4.81
N SER A 42 5.06 -1.22 -4.22
CA SER A 42 6.38 -1.83 -4.03
C SER A 42 6.41 -2.91 -2.96
N GLY A 43 5.32 -3.13 -2.22
CA GLY A 43 5.28 -4.06 -1.09
C GLY A 43 5.90 -3.51 0.20
N SER A 44 6.53 -2.34 0.13
CA SER A 44 6.99 -1.54 1.28
C SER A 44 5.90 -0.57 1.74
N ILE A 45 5.96 -0.14 3.00
CA ILE A 45 5.08 0.87 3.58
C ILE A 45 5.85 2.18 3.71
N ASP A 46 5.47 3.16 2.90
CA ASP A 46 6.02 4.51 2.92
C ASP A 46 5.34 5.36 4.01
N LEU A 47 6.12 6.04 4.86
CA LEU A 47 5.60 6.88 5.96
C LEU A 47 5.64 8.37 5.62
N LEU A 48 6.83 8.95 5.45
CA LEU A 48 7.02 10.32 4.98
C LEU A 48 8.46 10.46 4.47
N SER A 49 8.63 10.76 3.19
CA SER A 49 9.94 10.93 2.54
C SER A 49 10.28 12.37 2.22
N ARG A 50 9.27 13.24 2.09
CA ARG A 50 9.41 14.67 1.84
C ARG A 50 8.32 15.47 2.54
N LEU A 51 8.66 16.69 2.93
CA LEU A 51 7.70 17.72 3.33
C LEU A 51 7.01 18.35 2.10
N PRO A 52 5.89 19.07 2.26
CA PRO A 52 5.19 19.76 1.17
C PRO A 52 6.07 20.68 0.32
N ASP A 53 7.07 21.33 0.93
CA ASP A 53 8.06 22.18 0.25
C ASP A 53 9.12 21.41 -0.56
N GLY A 54 9.18 20.09 -0.43
CA GLY A 54 10.12 19.20 -1.10
C GLY A 54 11.38 18.84 -0.30
N GLN A 55 11.55 19.37 0.92
CA GLN A 55 12.64 19.00 1.83
C GLN A 55 12.60 17.48 2.09
N LEU A 56 13.77 16.83 1.99
CA LEU A 56 13.92 15.40 2.26
C LEU A 56 13.76 15.11 3.77
N VAL A 57 13.06 14.02 4.07
CA VAL A 57 12.81 13.55 5.44
C VAL A 57 13.56 12.25 5.69
N GLU A 58 14.55 12.31 6.59
CA GLU A 58 15.28 11.13 7.06
C GLU A 58 14.53 10.42 8.19
N LYS A 59 14.05 11.16 9.19
CA LYS A 59 13.30 10.63 10.33
C LYS A 59 11.85 11.11 10.29
N PRO A 60 10.90 10.26 9.86
CA PRO A 60 9.52 10.69 9.65
C PRO A 60 8.85 11.31 10.87
N PHE A 61 8.98 10.68 12.04
CA PHE A 61 8.29 11.15 13.26
C PHE A 61 8.84 12.49 13.77
N ASP A 62 10.13 12.76 13.57
CA ASP A 62 10.74 14.05 13.93
C ASP A 62 10.22 15.19 13.03
N ALA A 63 9.86 14.87 11.78
CA ALA A 63 9.36 15.84 10.80
C ALA A 63 7.88 16.18 10.95
N PHE A 64 7.13 15.51 11.83
CA PHE A 64 5.67 15.75 11.96
C PHE A 64 5.33 17.13 12.51
N THR A 65 6.18 17.69 13.38
CA THR A 65 6.00 19.05 13.89
C THR A 65 6.07 20.07 12.75
N GLU A 66 7.09 19.94 11.89
CA GLU A 66 7.25 20.81 10.71
C GLU A 66 6.13 20.58 9.68
N LEU A 67 5.75 19.32 9.45
CA LEU A 67 4.61 18.99 8.59
C LEU A 67 3.32 19.67 9.03
N ALA A 68 3.05 19.71 10.34
CA ALA A 68 1.87 20.37 10.88
C ALA A 68 1.90 21.90 10.69
N LEU A 69 3.07 22.52 10.69
CA LEU A 69 3.23 23.94 10.36
C LEU A 69 2.98 24.22 8.87
N GLN A 70 3.51 23.37 7.99
CA GLN A 70 3.38 23.55 6.53
C GLN A 70 2.00 23.15 6.00
N SER A 71 1.38 22.11 6.56
CA SER A 71 0.07 21.60 6.18
C SER A 71 -0.72 21.13 7.40
N PRO A 72 -1.43 22.04 8.09
CA PRO A 72 -2.26 21.73 9.26
C PRO A 72 -3.39 20.72 8.94
N ASN A 73 -3.87 20.71 7.70
CA ASN A 73 -4.94 19.82 7.25
C ASN A 73 -4.44 18.47 6.70
N HIS A 74 -3.12 18.23 6.67
CA HIS A 74 -2.58 16.93 6.28
C HIS A 74 -3.12 15.82 7.20
N PRO A 75 -3.43 14.60 6.69
CA PRO A 75 -3.95 13.51 7.52
C PRO A 75 -3.12 13.22 8.78
N TYR A 76 -1.79 13.17 8.69
CA TYR A 76 -0.93 13.03 9.87
C TYR A 76 -1.02 14.20 10.86
N SER A 77 -1.20 15.43 10.39
CA SER A 77 -1.38 16.61 11.24
C SER A 77 -2.70 16.54 12.02
N LYS A 78 -3.77 16.04 11.39
CA LYS A 78 -5.06 15.79 12.05
C LYS A 78 -4.98 14.66 13.09
N LEU A 79 -4.24 13.59 12.78
CA LEU A 79 -4.13 12.40 13.66
C LEU A 79 -3.18 12.61 14.84
N GLY A 80 -2.08 13.32 14.63
CA GLY A 80 -0.97 13.42 15.58
C GLY A 80 -0.03 12.20 15.56
N SER A 81 1.21 12.43 16.00
CA SER A 81 2.31 11.44 15.94
C SER A 81 2.01 10.14 16.68
N ASP A 82 1.43 10.24 17.88
CA ASP A 82 1.16 9.08 18.74
C ASP A 82 0.13 8.12 18.10
N VAL A 83 -0.89 8.65 17.42
CA VAL A 83 -1.89 7.84 16.73
C VAL A 83 -1.24 7.12 15.54
N VAL A 84 -0.44 7.82 14.75
CA VAL A 84 0.24 7.25 13.58
C VAL A 84 1.21 6.15 14.02
N LYS A 85 1.97 6.37 15.09
CA LYS A 85 2.89 5.37 15.65
C LYS A 85 2.15 4.12 16.09
N ARG A 86 1.08 4.25 16.88
CA ARG A 86 0.25 3.11 17.31
C ARG A 86 -0.35 2.36 16.13
N ALA A 87 -0.81 3.06 15.10
CA ALA A 87 -1.38 2.44 13.90
C ALA A 87 -0.34 1.60 13.15
N LEU A 88 0.88 2.10 13.00
CA LEU A 88 1.97 1.37 12.32
C LEU A 88 2.48 0.20 13.15
N GLU A 89 2.61 0.36 14.47
CA GLU A 89 2.96 -0.73 15.39
C GLU A 89 1.91 -1.85 15.37
N TRP A 90 0.63 -1.48 15.44
CA TRP A 90 -0.48 -2.42 15.27
C TRP A 90 -0.37 -3.14 13.93
N TYR A 91 -0.15 -2.41 12.84
CA TYR A 91 -0.03 -2.99 11.51
C TYR A 91 1.14 -3.96 11.39
N GLN A 92 2.33 -3.59 11.87
CA GLN A 92 3.51 -4.47 11.89
C GLN A 92 3.23 -5.76 12.66
N HIS A 93 2.68 -5.67 13.87
CA HIS A 93 2.33 -6.84 14.68
C HIS A 93 1.28 -7.72 14.02
N THR A 94 0.29 -7.07 13.41
CA THR A 94 -0.75 -7.73 12.62
C THR A 94 -0.14 -8.52 11.47
N MET A 95 0.67 -7.90 10.64
CA MET A 95 1.27 -8.57 9.48
C MET A 95 2.26 -9.68 9.88
N ALA A 96 3.05 -9.48 10.93
CA ALA A 96 4.03 -10.46 11.42
C ALA A 96 3.37 -11.78 11.84
N LYS A 97 2.24 -11.73 12.55
CA LYS A 97 1.44 -12.92 12.91
C LYS A 97 0.93 -13.72 11.72
N ARG A 98 0.96 -13.14 10.51
CA ARG A 98 0.49 -13.73 9.25
C ARG A 98 1.67 -14.13 8.36
N GLY A 99 2.90 -14.11 8.91
CA GLY A 99 4.12 -14.51 8.21
C GLY A 99 4.69 -13.44 7.28
N ILE A 100 4.28 -12.18 7.45
CA ILE A 100 4.82 -11.03 6.70
C ILE A 100 5.48 -10.10 7.71
N GLU A 101 6.77 -10.27 7.90
CA GLU A 101 7.58 -9.41 8.75
C GLU A 101 7.88 -8.09 8.02
N LEU A 102 7.59 -6.98 8.70
CA LEU A 102 7.78 -5.63 8.23
C LEU A 102 8.72 -4.90 9.19
N SER A 103 9.91 -4.54 8.72
CA SER A 103 10.96 -3.93 9.55
C SER A 103 11.29 -2.51 9.11
N HIS A 104 11.51 -1.63 10.10
CA HIS A 104 12.15 -0.31 9.95
C HIS A 104 13.56 -0.32 10.54
N GLN A 105 14.33 0.75 10.33
CA GLN A 105 15.64 0.92 10.96
C GLN A 105 15.50 1.17 12.48
N ALA A 106 16.46 0.68 13.27
CA ALA A 106 16.45 0.80 14.73
C ALA A 106 16.49 2.26 15.24
N ASP A 107 17.08 3.17 14.46
CA ASP A 107 17.21 4.59 14.76
C ASP A 107 16.02 5.43 14.25
N PHE A 108 14.96 4.76 13.79
CA PHE A 108 13.76 5.37 13.25
C PHE A 108 14.02 6.27 12.03
N THR A 109 15.04 5.96 11.23
CA THR A 109 15.24 6.56 9.91
C THR A 109 14.53 5.78 8.81
N ASN A 110 14.09 6.49 7.76
CA ASN A 110 13.74 5.85 6.50
C ASN A 110 14.95 5.09 5.96
N HIS A 111 14.72 3.97 5.32
CA HIS A 111 15.71 3.31 4.46
C HIS A 111 15.29 3.42 3.00
N LEU A 112 16.21 3.02 2.13
CA LEU A 112 16.04 3.07 0.69
C LEU A 112 15.74 1.67 0.14
N ARG A 113 14.88 1.61 -0.87
CA ARG A 113 14.63 0.42 -1.67
C ARG A 113 15.12 0.63 -3.09
N LEU A 114 15.74 -0.39 -3.66
CA LEU A 114 16.13 -0.41 -5.07
C LEU A 114 14.88 -0.50 -5.95
N THR A 115 14.91 0.18 -7.10
CA THR A 115 13.87 0.15 -8.13
C THR A 115 14.37 -0.57 -9.38
N PRO A 116 13.49 -1.09 -10.25
CA PRO A 116 13.89 -1.72 -11.53
C PRO A 116 14.74 -0.85 -12.45
N MET A 117 14.71 0.46 -12.26
CA MET A 117 15.53 1.39 -13.03
C MET A 117 16.95 1.58 -12.47
N GLY A 118 17.35 0.88 -11.39
CA GLY A 118 18.64 1.12 -10.74
C GLY A 118 18.70 2.44 -9.97
N THR A 119 17.55 2.91 -9.47
CA THR A 119 17.44 4.10 -8.61
C THR A 119 16.84 3.74 -7.26
N PHE A 120 16.88 4.65 -6.28
CA PHE A 120 16.43 4.40 -4.92
C PHE A 120 15.21 5.22 -4.53
N ARG A 121 14.32 4.64 -3.71
CA ARG A 121 13.15 5.32 -3.13
C ARG A 121 13.11 5.09 -1.62
N ALA A 122 12.85 6.16 -0.86
CA ALA A 122 12.72 6.07 0.59
C ALA A 122 11.43 5.35 1.01
N THR A 123 11.53 4.57 2.08
CA THR A 123 10.42 3.84 2.69
C THR A 123 10.67 3.65 4.18
N TRP A 124 9.60 3.33 4.91
CA TRP A 124 9.66 3.14 6.36
C TRP A 124 9.72 1.67 6.74
N LEU A 125 8.82 0.84 6.17
CA LEU A 125 8.80 -0.60 6.41
C LEU A 125 9.08 -1.35 5.12
N SER A 126 10.03 -2.28 5.19
CA SER A 126 10.25 -3.27 4.13
C SER A 126 9.85 -4.66 4.59
N GLN A 127 9.37 -5.48 3.65
CA GLN A 127 9.18 -6.90 3.89
C GLN A 127 10.54 -7.58 4.09
N GLN A 128 10.55 -8.70 4.81
CA GLN A 128 11.75 -9.52 5.06
C GLN A 128 12.57 -9.90 3.82
N THR A 129 11.95 -9.93 2.64
CA THR A 129 12.61 -10.27 1.37
C THR A 129 13.17 -9.06 0.64
N VAL A 130 13.02 -7.84 1.16
CA VAL A 130 13.51 -6.59 0.54
C VAL A 130 14.67 -6.04 1.35
N HIS A 131 15.84 -5.90 0.72
CA HIS A 131 17.02 -5.34 1.37
C HIS A 131 16.83 -3.84 1.72
N PRO A 132 16.99 -3.44 2.99
CA PRO A 132 16.83 -2.05 3.40
C PRO A 132 18.15 -1.29 3.26
N PHE A 133 18.36 -0.63 2.11
CA PHE A 133 19.59 0.13 1.83
C PHE A 133 19.69 1.36 2.75
N PRO A 134 20.84 1.63 3.40
CA PRO A 134 21.01 2.82 4.23
C PRO A 134 20.94 4.14 3.43
N LEU A 135 20.47 5.22 4.05
CA LEU A 135 20.36 6.55 3.39
C LEU A 135 21.71 7.13 2.95
N HIS A 136 22.71 7.05 3.82
CA HIS A 136 24.00 7.76 3.64
C HIS A 136 25.11 6.89 3.05
N ASN A 137 24.93 5.56 3.01
CA ASN A 137 25.90 4.63 2.46
C ASN A 137 25.19 3.41 1.86
N LEU A 138 24.76 3.54 0.61
CA LEU A 138 23.97 2.57 -0.13
C LEU A 138 24.68 1.23 -0.29
N SER A 139 25.99 1.23 -0.54
CA SER A 139 26.78 0.01 -0.78
C SER A 139 27.36 -0.60 0.50
N LYS A 140 26.96 -0.11 1.68
CA LYS A 140 27.50 -0.58 2.96
C LYS A 140 27.38 -2.10 3.08
N GLY A 141 28.52 -2.79 3.17
CA GLY A 141 28.59 -4.24 3.32
C GLY A 141 28.40 -5.03 2.02
N ILE A 142 28.37 -4.36 0.86
CA ILE A 142 28.20 -4.98 -0.46
C ILE A 142 29.46 -4.72 -1.27
N GLN A 143 30.25 -5.76 -1.54
CA GLN A 143 31.40 -5.69 -2.46
C GLN A 143 31.03 -6.25 -3.83
N ARG A 144 30.14 -7.24 -3.87
CA ARG A 144 29.60 -7.83 -5.10
C ARG A 144 28.08 -7.86 -5.09
N LEU A 145 27.49 -7.20 -6.07
CA LEU A 145 26.04 -7.13 -6.29
C LEU A 145 25.69 -7.88 -7.57
N ALA A 146 24.83 -8.89 -7.47
CA ALA A 146 24.28 -9.55 -8.64
C ALA A 146 22.87 -9.06 -8.92
N LEU A 147 22.60 -8.65 -10.15
CA LEU A 147 21.28 -8.28 -10.65
C LEU A 147 20.84 -9.40 -11.58
N VAL A 148 19.87 -10.18 -11.13
CA VAL A 148 19.43 -11.40 -11.80
C VAL A 148 18.06 -11.18 -12.40
N THR A 149 17.87 -11.60 -13.64
CA THR A 149 16.55 -11.75 -14.28
C THR A 149 16.35 -13.19 -14.75
N MET A 150 15.16 -13.47 -15.26
CA MET A 150 14.88 -14.73 -15.93
C MET A 150 14.93 -14.53 -17.44
N ASP A 151 15.42 -15.52 -18.17
CA ASP A 151 15.41 -15.46 -19.62
C ASP A 151 13.97 -15.25 -20.14
N GLY A 152 13.81 -14.31 -21.07
CA GLY A 152 12.51 -13.87 -21.59
C GLY A 152 11.65 -13.01 -20.65
N PHE A 153 12.08 -12.71 -19.42
CA PHE A 153 11.32 -11.84 -18.51
C PHE A 153 11.55 -10.36 -18.81
N ARG A 154 10.46 -9.61 -19.06
CA ARG A 154 10.52 -8.25 -19.63
C ARG A 154 10.43 -7.13 -18.61
N ASP A 155 9.94 -7.42 -17.40
CA ASP A 155 9.62 -6.38 -16.41
C ASP A 155 10.84 -5.95 -15.58
N PHE A 156 12.00 -6.59 -15.77
CA PHE A 156 13.26 -6.19 -15.16
C PHE A 156 14.43 -6.41 -16.13
N GLN A 157 15.17 -5.33 -16.41
CA GLN A 157 16.37 -5.34 -17.23
C GLN A 157 17.61 -5.08 -16.37
N PRO A 158 18.37 -6.12 -15.99
CA PRO A 158 19.52 -5.99 -15.09
C PRO A 158 20.59 -5.01 -15.58
N GLU A 159 20.89 -4.97 -16.88
CA GLU A 159 21.91 -4.10 -17.45
C GLU A 159 21.56 -2.63 -17.28
N LEU A 160 20.28 -2.28 -17.47
CA LEU A 160 19.81 -0.90 -17.28
C LEU A 160 19.94 -0.48 -15.81
N ALA A 161 19.58 -1.37 -14.88
CA ALA A 161 19.74 -1.12 -13.47
C ALA A 161 21.23 -1.00 -13.09
N ALA A 162 22.08 -1.88 -13.61
CA ALA A 162 23.51 -1.87 -13.41
C ALA A 162 24.13 -0.54 -13.87
N ASP A 163 23.78 -0.08 -15.08
CA ASP A 163 24.31 1.15 -15.65
C ASP A 163 23.92 2.39 -14.84
N ASN A 164 22.72 2.42 -14.27
CA ASN A 164 22.31 3.51 -13.39
C ASN A 164 22.98 3.44 -12.01
N LEU A 165 23.17 2.23 -11.48
CA LEU A 165 23.92 2.04 -10.22
C LEU A 165 25.39 2.44 -10.38
N ARG A 166 26.05 2.10 -11.49
CA ARG A 166 27.45 2.48 -11.79
C ARG A 166 27.66 3.99 -11.89
N LYS A 167 26.61 4.79 -12.15
CA LYS A 167 26.68 6.25 -12.15
C LYS A 167 26.75 6.84 -10.74
N LEU A 168 26.41 6.07 -9.71
CA LEU A 168 26.46 6.49 -8.32
C LEU A 168 27.86 6.26 -7.76
N SER A 169 28.51 7.32 -7.26
CA SER A 169 29.86 7.24 -6.69
C SER A 169 30.00 6.20 -5.57
N GLN A 170 28.91 5.94 -4.85
CA GLN A 170 28.83 4.94 -3.78
C GLN A 170 29.03 3.50 -4.30
N PHE A 171 28.74 3.22 -5.58
CA PHE A 171 28.90 1.89 -6.19
C PHE A 171 30.21 1.72 -6.97
N ASN A 172 31.11 2.72 -7.00
CA ASN A 172 32.36 2.64 -7.76
C ASN A 172 33.29 1.48 -7.33
N HIS A 173 33.19 1.04 -6.07
CA HIS A 173 33.98 -0.05 -5.51
C HIS A 173 33.21 -1.38 -5.47
N VAL A 174 31.98 -1.40 -5.98
CA VAL A 174 31.10 -2.57 -5.99
C VAL A 174 31.20 -3.23 -7.37
N GLU A 175 31.53 -4.52 -7.38
CA GLU A 175 31.45 -5.33 -8.58
C GLU A 175 29.97 -5.64 -8.87
N ILE A 176 29.43 -5.10 -9.96
CA ILE A 176 28.03 -5.32 -10.37
C ILE A 176 27.99 -6.31 -11.52
N ILE A 177 27.40 -7.48 -11.26
CA ILE A 177 27.24 -8.58 -12.20
C ILE A 177 25.77 -8.62 -12.63
N THR A 178 25.51 -8.82 -13.93
CA THR A 178 24.17 -9.11 -14.44
C THR A 178 24.11 -10.56 -14.90
N ALA A 179 22.97 -11.23 -14.66
CA ALA A 179 22.76 -12.59 -15.09
C ALA A 179 21.31 -12.83 -15.49
N ALA A 180 21.11 -13.63 -16.54
CA ALA A 180 19.81 -14.18 -16.93
C ALA A 180 19.81 -15.68 -16.65
N VAL A 181 18.92 -16.12 -15.75
CA VAL A 181 18.77 -17.51 -15.32
C VAL A 181 17.65 -18.17 -16.13
N GLU A 182 17.89 -19.39 -16.56
CA GLU A 182 16.91 -20.16 -17.33
C GLU A 182 15.81 -20.71 -16.43
N LEU A 183 14.56 -20.60 -16.88
CA LEU A 183 13.45 -21.23 -16.19
C LEU A 183 13.40 -22.73 -16.51
N PRO A 184 13.14 -23.60 -15.52
CA PRO A 184 12.99 -25.03 -15.76
C PRO A 184 11.83 -25.34 -16.72
N ASP A 185 12.05 -26.31 -17.63
CA ASP A 185 11.12 -26.69 -18.70
C ASP A 185 10.78 -25.59 -19.73
N PHE A 186 11.57 -24.51 -19.81
CA PHE A 186 11.30 -23.39 -20.74
C PHE A 186 11.14 -23.86 -22.20
N ALA A 187 12.00 -24.77 -22.67
CA ALA A 187 11.93 -25.32 -24.04
C ALA A 187 10.65 -26.12 -24.35
N LYS A 188 9.92 -26.59 -23.33
CA LYS A 188 8.65 -27.33 -23.49
C LYS A 188 7.42 -26.44 -23.41
N MET A 189 7.58 -25.17 -23.00
CA MET A 189 6.49 -24.22 -22.96
C MET A 189 6.24 -23.68 -24.38
N GLN A 190 5.25 -24.25 -25.09
CA GLN A 190 4.72 -23.64 -26.32
C GLN A 190 4.11 -22.28 -25.97
N ARG A 191 4.82 -21.15 -26.14
CA ARG A 191 4.23 -19.83 -25.88
C ARG A 191 4.95 -18.65 -26.55
N ASN A 192 4.18 -17.57 -26.65
CA ASN A 192 4.58 -16.27 -27.16
C ASN A 192 5.48 -15.55 -26.11
N PRO A 193 6.65 -15.01 -26.48
CA PRO A 193 7.55 -14.28 -25.58
C PRO A 193 6.90 -13.15 -24.77
N CYS A 194 5.71 -12.68 -25.19
CA CYS A 194 4.94 -11.64 -24.51
C CYS A 194 4.12 -12.12 -23.29
N GLU A 195 4.10 -13.42 -22.97
CA GLU A 195 3.18 -13.99 -21.97
C GLU A 195 3.82 -14.29 -20.61
N PHE A 196 5.12 -14.06 -20.40
CA PHE A 196 5.77 -14.32 -19.10
C PHE A 196 5.55 -13.16 -18.12
N ARG A 197 4.48 -13.26 -17.33
CA ARG A 197 4.22 -12.35 -16.19
C ARG A 197 4.72 -12.96 -14.89
N SER A 198 4.99 -12.10 -13.91
CA SER A 198 5.51 -12.50 -12.59
C SER A 198 4.69 -13.62 -11.94
N ILE A 199 3.36 -13.61 -12.10
CA ILE A 199 2.46 -14.62 -11.55
C ILE A 199 2.65 -16.01 -12.17
N ASP A 200 2.95 -16.09 -13.47
CA ASP A 200 3.13 -17.36 -14.16
C ASP A 200 4.47 -17.99 -13.80
N ILE A 201 5.51 -17.17 -13.69
CA ILE A 201 6.82 -17.61 -13.20
C ILE A 201 6.72 -18.08 -11.74
N GLY A 202 6.00 -17.35 -10.90
CA GLY A 202 5.80 -17.73 -9.50
C GLY A 202 5.07 -19.06 -9.31
N ARG A 203 4.18 -19.44 -10.25
CA ARG A 203 3.55 -20.77 -10.26
C ARG A 203 4.54 -21.88 -10.58
N VAL A 204 5.45 -21.64 -11.53
CA VAL A 204 6.50 -22.60 -11.92
C VAL A 204 7.49 -22.82 -10.78
N LEU A 205 7.96 -21.73 -10.17
CA LEU A 205 8.95 -21.76 -9.09
C LEU A 205 8.38 -22.21 -7.72
N LYS A 206 7.07 -22.49 -7.65
CA LYS A 206 6.46 -23.14 -6.48
C LYS A 206 6.79 -24.62 -6.38
N ASP A 207 7.17 -25.26 -7.50
CA ASP A 207 7.63 -26.65 -7.53
C ASP A 207 9.08 -26.73 -7.03
N GLU A 208 9.31 -27.48 -5.95
CA GLU A 208 10.60 -27.64 -5.30
C GLU A 208 11.68 -28.19 -6.24
N ALA A 209 11.33 -29.11 -7.15
CA ALA A 209 12.29 -29.67 -8.11
C ALA A 209 12.74 -28.61 -9.11
N LYS A 210 11.80 -27.76 -9.55
CA LYS A 210 12.09 -26.65 -10.47
C LYS A 210 12.87 -25.55 -9.76
N LEU A 211 12.51 -25.21 -8.53
CA LEU A 211 13.23 -24.24 -7.72
C LEU A 211 14.70 -24.66 -7.52
N LYS A 212 14.97 -25.95 -7.32
CA LYS A 212 16.33 -26.47 -7.23
C LYS A 212 17.13 -26.30 -8.52
N VAL A 213 16.55 -26.64 -9.67
CA VAL A 213 17.20 -26.43 -10.98
C VAL A 213 17.50 -24.95 -11.20
N PHE A 214 16.55 -24.07 -10.88
CA PHE A 214 16.72 -22.63 -10.96
C PHE A 214 17.85 -22.13 -10.03
N ALA A 215 17.92 -22.64 -8.80
CA ALA A 215 18.98 -22.31 -7.85
C ALA A 215 20.37 -22.76 -8.33
N ASP A 216 20.47 -23.93 -8.95
CA ASP A 216 21.73 -24.47 -9.48
C ASP A 216 22.23 -23.64 -10.68
N ASP A 217 21.36 -23.27 -11.62
CA ASP A 217 21.70 -22.40 -12.75
C ASP A 217 22.10 -20.98 -12.27
N MET A 218 21.40 -20.44 -11.27
CA MET A 218 21.74 -19.16 -10.66
C MET A 218 23.15 -19.17 -10.06
N LYS A 219 23.53 -20.22 -9.34
CA LYS A 219 24.89 -20.34 -8.78
C LYS A 219 25.97 -20.35 -9.86
N ILE A 220 25.71 -21.06 -10.97
CA ILE A 220 26.66 -21.15 -12.09
C ILE A 220 26.87 -19.77 -12.74
N ARG A 221 25.79 -19.01 -12.97
CA ARG A 221 25.85 -17.72 -13.68
C ARG A 221 26.32 -16.57 -12.81
N VAL A 222 25.93 -16.55 -11.53
CA VAL A 222 26.26 -15.47 -10.60
C VAL A 222 27.64 -15.67 -9.97
N GLY A 223 28.02 -16.91 -9.65
CA GLY A 223 29.28 -17.20 -8.98
C GLY A 223 29.26 -16.74 -7.52
N ARG A 224 29.96 -15.65 -7.19
CA ARG A 224 30.03 -15.12 -5.81
C ARG A 224 29.38 -13.74 -5.75
N ALA A 225 28.42 -13.56 -4.86
CA ALA A 225 27.76 -12.28 -4.61
C ALA A 225 27.46 -12.11 -3.12
N ASP A 226 27.52 -10.88 -2.62
CA ASP A 226 27.12 -10.56 -1.25
C ASP A 226 25.62 -10.26 -1.16
N LEU A 227 25.04 -9.75 -2.26
CA LEU A 227 23.61 -9.52 -2.42
C LEU A 227 23.18 -9.91 -3.84
N VAL A 228 22.11 -10.70 -3.94
CA VAL A 228 21.49 -11.07 -5.21
C VAL A 228 20.12 -10.43 -5.29
N VAL A 229 19.94 -9.51 -6.23
CA VAL A 229 18.66 -8.86 -6.51
C VAL A 229 17.94 -9.64 -7.59
N VAL A 230 16.73 -10.10 -7.27
CA VAL A 230 15.85 -10.83 -8.18
C VAL A 230 14.53 -10.08 -8.36
N PRO A 231 13.90 -10.09 -9.53
CA PRO A 231 12.54 -9.58 -9.69
C PRO A 231 11.58 -10.33 -8.77
N ALA A 232 10.58 -9.63 -8.23
CA ALA A 232 9.55 -10.21 -7.38
C ALA A 232 8.58 -11.10 -8.17
N VAL A 233 9.05 -12.29 -8.55
CA VAL A 233 8.30 -13.32 -9.27
C VAL A 233 7.95 -14.52 -8.41
N PHE A 234 8.17 -14.46 -7.10
CA PHE A 234 7.98 -15.59 -6.21
C PHE A 234 6.56 -15.58 -5.65
N GLY A 235 5.90 -16.74 -5.74
CA GLY A 235 4.44 -16.98 -5.71
C GLY A 235 3.55 -16.11 -4.81
N ASN A 236 2.26 -16.06 -5.18
CA ASN A 236 1.20 -15.42 -4.40
C ASN A 236 1.10 -16.02 -2.98
N GLY A 237 1.13 -15.17 -1.96
CA GLY A 237 1.01 -15.55 -0.54
C GLY A 237 2.24 -16.22 0.06
N ASP A 238 2.76 -17.28 -0.57
CA ASP A 238 3.89 -18.09 -0.05
C ASP A 238 5.29 -17.58 -0.48
N GLY A 239 5.38 -16.48 -1.23
CA GLY A 239 6.63 -16.02 -1.85
C GLY A 239 7.80 -15.85 -0.87
N ALA A 240 7.55 -15.40 0.37
CA ALA A 240 8.59 -15.29 1.38
C ALA A 240 9.22 -16.64 1.77
N LYS A 241 8.43 -17.72 1.79
CA LYS A 241 8.94 -19.08 2.05
C LYS A 241 9.77 -19.59 0.87
N VAL A 242 9.33 -19.29 -0.36
CA VAL A 242 10.05 -19.68 -1.59
C VAL A 242 11.40 -18.96 -1.67
N ILE A 243 11.46 -17.67 -1.34
CA ILE A 243 12.71 -16.92 -1.26
C ILE A 243 13.62 -17.52 -0.19
N LYS A 244 13.13 -17.74 1.03
CA LYS A 244 13.93 -18.37 2.09
C LYS A 244 14.50 -19.72 1.64
N ARG A 245 13.69 -20.51 0.94
CA ARG A 245 14.13 -21.79 0.39
C ARG A 245 15.21 -21.61 -0.69
N LEU A 246 15.08 -20.61 -1.54
CA LEU A 246 16.07 -20.26 -2.55
C LEU A 246 17.39 -19.79 -1.92
N GLU A 247 17.34 -19.03 -0.83
CA GLU A 247 18.52 -18.65 -0.04
C GLU A 247 19.20 -19.90 0.55
N GLU A 248 18.45 -20.84 1.10
CA GLU A 248 18.99 -22.12 1.60
C GLU A 248 19.67 -22.96 0.50
N LEU A 249 19.12 -22.96 -0.72
CA LEU A 249 19.65 -23.74 -1.86
C LEU A 249 20.88 -23.08 -2.52
N THR A 250 20.95 -21.75 -2.51
CA THR A 250 22.00 -20.98 -3.18
C THR A 250 23.12 -20.53 -2.25
N GLY A 251 22.81 -20.31 -0.97
CA GLY A 251 23.69 -19.68 0.01
C GLY A 251 23.82 -18.16 -0.15
N TYR A 252 23.02 -17.54 -1.03
CA TYR A 252 23.02 -16.09 -1.22
C TYR A 252 22.06 -15.38 -0.27
N ASN A 253 22.33 -14.11 -0.01
CA ASN A 253 21.35 -13.17 0.54
C ASN A 253 20.53 -12.59 -0.63
N ILE A 254 19.20 -12.80 -0.61
CA ILE A 254 18.35 -12.50 -1.76
C ILE A 254 17.44 -11.31 -1.46
N CYS A 255 17.45 -10.34 -2.36
CA CYS A 255 16.56 -9.18 -2.34
C CYS A 255 15.53 -9.28 -3.48
N GLU A 256 14.25 -9.38 -3.13
CA GLU A 256 13.16 -9.17 -4.08
C GLU A 256 13.07 -7.70 -4.50
N LEU A 257 12.88 -7.50 -5.79
CA LEU A 257 12.75 -6.21 -6.43
C LEU A 257 11.32 -6.05 -6.99
N PRO A 258 10.56 -5.02 -6.61
CA PRO A 258 9.22 -4.82 -7.13
C PRO A 258 9.27 -4.51 -8.63
N THR A 259 8.62 -5.34 -9.45
CA THR A 259 8.57 -5.20 -10.92
C THR A 259 7.32 -4.44 -11.37
N MET A 260 7.13 -4.33 -12.69
CA MET A 260 5.88 -3.86 -13.26
C MET A 260 4.68 -4.67 -12.75
N PRO A 261 3.47 -4.08 -12.67
CA PRO A 261 2.27 -4.76 -12.20
C PRO A 261 1.98 -6.06 -12.98
N PRO A 262 1.44 -7.10 -12.31
CA PRO A 262 1.01 -7.12 -10.91
C PRO A 262 2.18 -7.30 -9.93
N SER A 263 2.15 -6.56 -8.83
CA SER A 263 3.11 -6.65 -7.73
C SER A 263 2.80 -7.84 -6.82
N LEU A 264 3.65 -8.87 -6.87
CA LEU A 264 3.50 -10.04 -6.00
C LEU A 264 3.74 -9.69 -4.52
N LEU A 265 4.63 -8.73 -4.24
CA LEU A 265 4.87 -8.23 -2.88
C LEU A 265 3.63 -7.54 -2.31
N GLY A 266 2.91 -6.77 -3.12
CA GLY A 266 1.67 -6.12 -2.71
C GLY A 266 0.49 -7.09 -2.60
N ILE A 267 0.37 -8.06 -3.52
CA ILE A 267 -0.61 -9.16 -3.44
C ILE A 267 -0.44 -9.95 -2.14
N ARG A 268 0.81 -10.23 -1.74
CA ARG A 268 1.12 -10.93 -0.47
C ARG A 268 0.48 -10.22 0.73
N ILE A 269 0.61 -8.89 0.80
CA ILE A 269 0.00 -8.06 1.84
C ILE A 269 -1.53 -8.13 1.76
N GLU A 270 -2.09 -7.96 0.57
CA GLU A 270 -3.55 -7.95 0.36
C GLU A 270 -4.21 -9.26 0.78
N GLU A 271 -3.63 -10.39 0.35
CA GLU A 271 -4.12 -11.73 0.68
C GLU A 271 -4.07 -11.98 2.18
N ALA A 272 -2.97 -11.61 2.85
CA ALA A 272 -2.84 -11.74 4.30
C ALA A 272 -3.88 -10.89 5.07
N MET A 273 -4.11 -9.65 4.64
CA MET A 273 -5.14 -8.79 5.26
C MET A 273 -6.55 -9.35 5.05
N LYS A 274 -6.89 -9.77 3.81
CA LYS A 274 -8.21 -10.34 3.50
C LYS A 274 -8.43 -11.67 4.23
N ALA A 275 -7.43 -12.54 4.27
CA ALA A 275 -7.51 -13.81 4.99
C ALA A 275 -7.72 -13.57 6.49
N TYR A 276 -6.99 -12.62 7.08
CA TYR A 276 -7.16 -12.27 8.48
C TYR A 276 -8.55 -11.71 8.78
N PHE A 277 -9.02 -10.74 7.99
CA PHE A 277 -10.36 -10.18 8.17
C PHE A 277 -11.45 -11.26 8.11
N LYS A 278 -11.36 -12.20 7.16
CA LYS A 278 -12.28 -13.35 7.09
C LYS A 278 -12.19 -14.26 8.31
N SER A 279 -10.98 -14.49 8.85
CA SER A 279 -10.79 -15.30 10.05
C SER A 279 -11.42 -14.70 11.31
N LEU A 280 -11.63 -13.38 11.33
CA LEU A 280 -12.36 -12.66 12.38
C LEU A 280 -13.90 -12.69 12.17
N GLY A 281 -14.41 -13.39 11.15
CA GLY A 281 -15.83 -13.40 10.81
C GLY A 281 -16.29 -12.25 9.91
N GLY A 282 -15.35 -11.44 9.40
CA GLY A 282 -15.65 -10.34 8.50
C GLY A 282 -16.15 -10.80 7.12
N LEU A 283 -17.13 -10.08 6.57
CA LEU A 283 -17.71 -10.36 5.25
C LEU A 283 -17.11 -9.45 4.17
N ILE A 284 -16.59 -10.01 3.08
CA ILE A 284 -16.13 -9.23 1.92
C ILE A 284 -17.05 -9.50 0.72
N LEU A 285 -17.75 -8.46 0.25
CA LEU A 285 -18.54 -8.46 -0.98
C LEU A 285 -17.63 -8.08 -2.16
N VAL A 286 -16.93 -9.08 -2.69
CA VAL A 286 -15.98 -8.92 -3.80
C VAL A 286 -16.72 -8.76 -5.13
N GLY A 287 -16.28 -7.82 -5.96
CA GLY A 287 -16.89 -7.55 -7.26
C GLY A 287 -18.24 -6.84 -7.13
N ASP A 288 -18.50 -6.17 -6.00
CA ASP A 288 -19.68 -5.36 -5.78
C ASP A 288 -19.28 -3.89 -5.56
N GLU A 289 -20.10 -2.97 -6.04
CA GLU A 289 -19.78 -1.56 -6.10
C GLU A 289 -20.94 -0.75 -5.54
N VAL A 290 -20.66 0.14 -4.59
CA VAL A 290 -21.67 1.04 -4.03
C VAL A 290 -22.01 2.10 -5.07
N LYS A 291 -23.31 2.28 -5.33
CA LYS A 291 -23.83 3.19 -6.36
C LYS A 291 -24.57 4.38 -5.78
N GLN A 292 -25.17 4.23 -4.59
CA GLN A 292 -25.97 5.28 -3.99
C GLN A 292 -26.05 5.12 -2.47
N GLY A 293 -26.20 6.26 -1.77
CA GLY A 293 -26.54 6.32 -0.35
C GLY A 293 -27.84 7.08 -0.10
N VAL A 294 -28.57 6.72 0.95
CA VAL A 294 -29.74 7.48 1.44
C VAL A 294 -29.41 8.11 2.77
N PHE A 295 -29.54 9.44 2.82
CA PHE A 295 -29.23 10.25 3.98
C PHE A 295 -30.51 10.75 4.63
N GLU A 296 -30.59 10.63 5.96
CA GLU A 296 -31.70 11.12 6.76
C GLU A 296 -31.16 11.75 8.04
N HIS A 297 -31.58 12.98 8.35
CA HIS A 297 -31.21 13.68 9.58
C HIS A 297 -29.68 13.74 9.82
N GLY A 298 -28.89 14.01 8.76
CA GLY A 298 -27.43 14.10 8.85
C GLY A 298 -26.69 12.75 9.00
N ARG A 299 -27.37 11.62 8.74
CA ARG A 299 -26.81 10.27 8.85
C ARG A 299 -27.06 9.45 7.60
N LEU A 300 -26.10 8.62 7.21
CA LEU A 300 -26.24 7.62 6.16
C LEU A 300 -27.01 6.40 6.70
N LYS A 301 -28.17 6.10 6.13
CA LYS A 301 -29.06 5.00 6.58
C LYS A 301 -28.89 3.74 5.76
N HIS A 302 -28.82 3.89 4.44
CA HIS A 302 -28.80 2.79 3.49
C HIS A 302 -27.77 3.05 2.41
N ILE A 303 -27.10 1.99 1.98
CA ILE A 303 -26.36 2.01 0.72
C ILE A 303 -26.89 0.95 -0.24
N PHE A 304 -26.92 1.32 -1.51
CA PHE A 304 -27.30 0.46 -2.62
C PHE A 304 -26.05 0.07 -3.39
N THR A 305 -25.91 -1.22 -3.66
CA THR A 305 -24.79 -1.74 -4.43
C THR A 305 -25.28 -2.25 -5.77
N ARG A 306 -24.35 -2.43 -6.72
CA ARG A 306 -24.66 -2.98 -8.05
C ARG A 306 -25.35 -4.34 -7.95
N ASN A 307 -24.94 -5.18 -7.01
CA ASN A 307 -25.49 -6.53 -6.87
C ASN A 307 -26.65 -6.62 -5.86
N HIS A 308 -26.85 -5.59 -5.02
CA HIS A 308 -27.89 -5.54 -3.99
C HIS A 308 -28.71 -4.25 -4.10
N TRP A 309 -29.41 -4.09 -5.23
CA TRP A 309 -30.30 -2.94 -5.45
C TRP A 309 -31.61 -3.06 -4.66
N ASP A 310 -32.21 -4.24 -4.63
CA ASP A 310 -33.51 -4.45 -3.98
C ASP A 310 -33.41 -4.65 -2.46
N MET A 311 -32.21 -4.98 -1.96
CA MET A 311 -31.95 -5.23 -0.54
C MET A 311 -30.77 -4.39 -0.05
N PRO A 312 -30.99 -3.11 0.33
CA PRO A 312 -29.92 -2.23 0.74
C PRO A 312 -29.15 -2.76 1.96
N LEU A 313 -27.87 -2.40 2.00
CA LEU A 313 -27.02 -2.67 3.15
C LEU A 313 -27.20 -1.56 4.18
N GLN A 314 -27.22 -1.95 5.45
CA GLN A 314 -27.43 -1.07 6.60
C GLN A 314 -26.29 -1.25 7.59
N ALA A 315 -25.77 -0.14 8.11
CA ALA A 315 -24.83 -0.12 9.22
C ALA A 315 -25.05 1.08 10.14
N GLU A 316 -24.56 0.95 11.38
CA GLU A 316 -24.52 2.08 12.32
C GLU A 316 -23.43 3.08 11.89
N HIS A 317 -22.27 2.57 11.46
CA HIS A 317 -21.13 3.36 10.99
C HIS A 317 -20.66 2.95 9.58
N TYR A 318 -20.21 3.93 8.81
CA TYR A 318 -19.71 3.75 7.44
C TYR A 318 -18.31 4.33 7.29
N LEU A 319 -17.43 3.61 6.61
CA LEU A 319 -16.10 4.08 6.24
C LEU A 319 -15.95 4.07 4.72
N ILE A 320 -15.85 5.24 4.09
CA ILE A 320 -15.53 5.38 2.67
C ILE A 320 -14.00 5.46 2.47
N ALA A 321 -13.46 4.45 1.78
CA ALA A 321 -12.05 4.26 1.48
C ALA A 321 -11.86 3.75 0.05
N THR A 322 -12.59 4.35 -0.90
CA THR A 322 -12.65 3.98 -2.32
C THR A 322 -11.36 4.26 -3.09
N GLY A 323 -10.46 5.04 -2.51
CA GLY A 323 -9.21 5.46 -3.14
C GLY A 323 -9.37 6.69 -4.03
N SER A 324 -8.28 7.09 -4.68
CA SER A 324 -8.25 8.28 -5.53
C SER A 324 -8.69 7.96 -6.98
N PHE A 325 -8.21 8.72 -7.95
CA PHE A 325 -8.50 8.59 -9.39
C PHE A 325 -8.29 7.17 -9.93
N PHE A 326 -7.18 6.52 -9.55
CA PHE A 326 -6.83 5.18 -10.05
C PHE A 326 -7.90 4.12 -9.70
N SER A 327 -8.44 4.20 -8.49
CA SER A 327 -9.47 3.28 -7.98
C SER A 327 -10.89 3.72 -8.31
N LYS A 328 -11.05 4.82 -9.06
CA LYS A 328 -12.34 5.46 -9.38
C LYS A 328 -13.13 5.95 -8.16
N GLY A 329 -12.46 6.17 -7.02
CA GLY A 329 -13.09 6.84 -5.88
C GLY A 329 -13.20 8.35 -6.08
N MET A 330 -12.48 8.91 -7.07
CA MET A 330 -12.67 10.27 -7.56
C MET A 330 -12.74 10.27 -9.09
N THR A 331 -13.61 11.12 -9.62
CA THR A 331 -13.78 11.31 -11.07
C THR A 331 -13.36 12.73 -11.43
N ALA A 332 -12.41 12.85 -12.37
CA ALA A 332 -11.97 14.14 -12.90
C ALA A 332 -12.74 14.48 -14.17
N HIS A 333 -13.51 15.57 -14.14
CA HIS A 333 -14.18 16.17 -15.28
C HIS A 333 -13.33 17.28 -15.90
N ARG A 334 -13.84 17.90 -16.97
CA ARG A 334 -13.13 19.01 -17.63
C ARG A 334 -13.00 20.26 -16.76
N THR A 335 -13.90 20.45 -15.79
CA THR A 335 -13.99 21.69 -15.00
C THR A 335 -13.94 21.47 -13.50
N HIS A 336 -14.14 20.24 -13.02
CA HIS A 336 -14.19 19.92 -11.60
C HIS A 336 -13.77 18.46 -11.36
N ILE A 337 -13.54 18.12 -10.08
CA ILE A 337 -13.35 16.75 -9.61
C ILE A 337 -14.47 16.48 -8.61
N GLU A 338 -15.02 15.27 -8.62
CA GLU A 338 -16.09 14.86 -7.71
C GLU A 338 -15.85 13.47 -7.13
N GLU A 339 -16.50 13.20 -6.01
CA GLU A 339 -16.68 11.86 -5.45
C GLU A 339 -18.01 11.29 -6.00
N PRO A 340 -17.97 10.16 -6.73
CA PRO A 340 -19.09 9.76 -7.59
C PRO A 340 -20.24 9.05 -6.86
N ILE A 341 -20.12 8.68 -5.58
CA ILE A 341 -21.12 7.85 -4.88
C ILE A 341 -22.10 8.72 -4.07
N PHE A 342 -21.57 9.65 -3.28
CA PHE A 342 -22.34 10.49 -2.36
C PHE A 342 -22.23 11.97 -2.67
N ASN A 343 -21.37 12.37 -3.61
CA ASN A 343 -21.11 13.77 -3.94
C ASN A 343 -20.67 14.57 -2.70
N LEU A 344 -19.68 14.02 -1.98
CA LEU A 344 -19.09 14.64 -0.80
C LEU A 344 -18.33 15.92 -1.15
N ASP A 345 -18.24 16.83 -0.18
CA ASP A 345 -17.54 18.10 -0.34
C ASP A 345 -16.04 17.87 -0.58
N MET A 346 -15.56 18.38 -1.71
CA MET A 346 -14.16 18.36 -2.08
C MET A 346 -13.44 19.57 -1.48
N ALA A 347 -12.15 19.44 -1.16
CA ALA A 347 -11.32 20.59 -0.84
C ALA A 347 -11.33 21.62 -1.99
N GLU A 348 -11.19 22.90 -1.64
CA GLU A 348 -11.22 23.98 -2.64
C GLU A 348 -10.19 23.76 -3.74
N ASN A 349 -10.67 23.74 -4.98
CA ASN A 349 -9.85 23.51 -6.16
C ASN A 349 -9.61 24.82 -6.88
N SER A 350 -8.34 25.11 -7.19
CA SER A 350 -7.97 26.19 -8.07
C SER A 350 -8.45 25.94 -9.51
N HIS A 351 -8.41 26.98 -10.35
CA HIS A 351 -8.69 26.82 -11.78
C HIS A 351 -7.84 25.69 -12.39
N ARG A 352 -8.42 24.94 -13.34
CA ARG A 352 -7.81 23.71 -13.90
C ARG A 352 -6.37 23.88 -14.39
N ASP A 353 -6.02 25.07 -14.90
CA ASP A 353 -4.66 25.36 -15.38
C ASP A 353 -3.59 25.32 -14.28
N HIS A 354 -4.02 25.36 -13.01
CA HIS A 354 -3.14 25.26 -11.84
C HIS A 354 -3.11 23.86 -11.22
N TRP A 355 -3.79 22.87 -11.81
CA TRP A 355 -3.80 21.50 -11.30
C TRP A 355 -2.48 20.76 -11.53
N TYR A 356 -1.66 21.22 -12.47
CA TYR A 356 -0.44 20.55 -12.88
C TYR A 356 0.72 21.53 -13.04
N GLN A 357 1.93 21.02 -12.82
CA GLN A 357 3.15 21.71 -13.20
C GLN A 357 3.32 21.67 -14.72
N LYS A 358 4.01 22.68 -15.28
CA LYS A 358 4.29 22.77 -16.73
C LYS A 358 5.09 21.57 -17.25
N GLN A 359 5.98 21.02 -16.44
CA GLN A 359 6.79 19.85 -16.77
C GLN A 359 6.17 18.60 -16.16
N PHE A 360 6.18 17.50 -16.92
CA PHE A 360 5.72 16.21 -16.41
C PHE A 360 6.62 15.66 -15.29
N PHE A 361 7.94 15.88 -15.40
CA PHE A 361 8.92 15.55 -14.36
C PHE A 361 9.33 16.81 -13.60
N ALA A 362 8.36 17.48 -12.97
CA ALA A 362 8.63 18.68 -12.18
C ALA A 362 9.32 18.33 -10.85
N LYS A 363 10.07 19.31 -10.30
CA LYS A 363 10.65 19.20 -8.95
C LYS A 363 9.61 19.41 -7.85
N GLN A 364 8.53 20.13 -8.15
CA GLN A 364 7.41 20.38 -7.25
C GLN A 364 6.28 19.39 -7.53
N ALA A 365 5.47 19.12 -6.51
CA ALA A 365 4.27 18.31 -6.62
C ALA A 365 3.29 18.86 -7.67
N HIS A 366 2.54 17.97 -8.32
CA HIS A 366 1.39 18.37 -9.12
C HIS A 366 0.19 18.60 -8.18
N PRO A 367 -0.38 19.82 -8.11
CA PRO A 367 -1.41 20.14 -7.11
C PRO A 367 -2.62 19.21 -7.10
N PHE A 368 -3.01 18.63 -8.25
CA PHE A 368 -4.15 17.72 -8.32
C PHE A 368 -4.02 16.47 -7.43
N MET A 369 -2.79 16.07 -7.09
CA MET A 369 -2.55 14.90 -6.23
C MET A 369 -3.01 15.13 -4.78
N ALA A 370 -3.13 16.39 -4.35
CA ALA A 370 -3.61 16.77 -3.02
C ALA A 370 -5.10 17.11 -2.97
N ILE A 371 -5.80 17.07 -4.11
CA ILE A 371 -7.25 17.26 -4.18
C ILE A 371 -7.93 15.99 -3.69
N GLY A 372 -8.89 16.15 -2.79
CA GLY A 372 -9.67 15.06 -2.23
C GLY A 372 -10.86 15.57 -1.42
N ILE A 373 -11.42 14.69 -0.60
CA ILE A 373 -12.56 15.00 0.27
C ILE A 373 -12.10 15.82 1.48
N GLU A 374 -12.81 16.90 1.74
CA GLU A 374 -12.65 17.69 2.96
C GLU A 374 -13.27 16.93 4.14
N SER A 375 -12.63 17.03 5.30
CA SER A 375 -13.11 16.34 6.50
C SER A 375 -12.77 17.10 7.76
N ASN A 376 -13.59 16.92 8.79
CA ASN A 376 -13.28 17.46 10.11
C ASN A 376 -12.09 16.72 10.78
N THR A 377 -11.79 17.07 12.02
CA THR A 377 -10.71 16.45 12.80
C THR A 377 -10.95 14.97 13.13
N GLN A 378 -12.22 14.52 13.08
CA GLN A 378 -12.61 13.11 13.25
C GLN A 378 -12.63 12.33 11.93
N LEU A 379 -12.19 12.95 10.83
CA LEU A 379 -12.22 12.42 9.47
C LEU A 379 -13.63 12.15 8.92
N GLN A 380 -14.64 12.86 9.42
CA GLN A 380 -15.99 12.81 8.88
C GLN A 380 -16.11 13.81 7.72
N PRO A 381 -16.58 13.38 6.53
CA PRO A 381 -16.82 14.26 5.41
C PRO A 381 -18.15 15.00 5.57
N SER A 382 -18.37 15.99 4.71
CA SER A 382 -19.62 16.76 4.63
C SER A 382 -20.26 16.69 3.25
N ILE A 383 -21.54 17.02 3.19
CA ILE A 383 -22.28 17.35 1.96
C ILE A 383 -22.87 18.74 2.15
N GLN A 384 -22.56 19.67 1.25
CA GLN A 384 -23.03 21.05 1.31
C GLN A 384 -22.70 21.74 2.65
N GLY A 385 -21.51 21.45 3.20
CA GLY A 385 -21.03 21.96 4.48
C GLY A 385 -21.62 21.27 5.71
N GLN A 386 -22.54 20.33 5.56
CA GLN A 386 -23.11 19.57 6.67
C GLN A 386 -22.37 18.25 6.87
N THR A 387 -21.70 18.11 8.01
CA THR A 387 -20.99 16.87 8.37
C THR A 387 -21.96 15.70 8.53
N ILE A 388 -21.59 14.54 7.98
CA ILE A 388 -22.36 13.30 8.13
C ILE A 388 -21.82 12.54 9.34
N GLU A 389 -22.63 12.43 10.39
CA GLU A 389 -22.16 11.98 11.72
C GLU A 389 -21.60 10.54 11.72
N ASN A 390 -22.19 9.65 10.93
CA ASN A 390 -21.82 8.23 10.92
C ASN A 390 -21.02 7.79 9.69
N LEU A 391 -20.53 8.75 8.89
CA LEU A 391 -19.67 8.48 7.74
C LEU A 391 -18.27 9.01 8.03
N TYR A 392 -17.26 8.21 7.71
CA TYR A 392 -15.85 8.55 7.86
C TYR A 392 -15.12 8.33 6.53
N CYS A 393 -14.09 9.12 6.24
CA CYS A 393 -13.24 8.95 5.06
C CYS A 393 -11.81 8.55 5.46
N ALA A 394 -11.14 7.73 4.65
CA ALA A 394 -9.76 7.33 4.91
C ALA A 394 -8.94 7.10 3.63
N GLY A 395 -7.62 7.16 3.80
CA GLY A 395 -6.63 6.84 2.77
C GLY A 395 -6.57 7.86 1.62
N ALA A 396 -6.41 7.36 0.39
CA ALA A 396 -6.17 8.17 -0.80
C ALA A 396 -7.34 9.07 -1.23
N LEU A 397 -8.49 8.95 -0.57
CA LEU A 397 -9.66 9.79 -0.83
C LEU A 397 -9.56 11.17 -0.13
N MET A 398 -8.76 11.28 0.92
CA MET A 398 -8.64 12.51 1.72
C MET A 398 -7.86 13.60 0.98
N ALA A 399 -8.19 14.87 1.24
CA ALA A 399 -7.46 16.03 0.72
C ALA A 399 -6.17 16.36 1.48
N HIS A 400 -5.44 17.36 0.96
CA HIS A 400 -4.32 18.09 1.60
C HIS A 400 -3.00 17.33 1.72
N TYR A 401 -2.79 16.29 0.92
CA TYR A 401 -1.50 15.60 0.85
C TYR A 401 -1.24 14.97 -0.52
N ASP A 402 0.03 14.92 -0.92
CA ASP A 402 0.44 14.20 -2.14
C ASP A 402 1.08 12.86 -1.75
N PRO A 403 0.39 11.72 -1.95
CA PRO A 403 0.89 10.41 -1.55
C PRO A 403 2.19 10.01 -2.27
N VAL A 404 2.44 10.52 -3.48
CA VAL A 404 3.57 10.16 -4.34
C VAL A 404 4.75 11.09 -4.10
N PHE A 405 4.53 12.40 -4.07
CA PHE A 405 5.58 13.39 -3.85
C PHE A 405 6.13 13.33 -2.43
N GLN A 406 5.24 13.28 -1.44
CA GLN A 406 5.63 13.21 -0.03
C GLN A 406 6.06 11.80 0.37
N GLY A 407 5.68 10.76 -0.39
CA GLY A 407 6.00 9.37 -0.10
C GLY A 407 5.40 8.92 1.22
N CYS A 408 4.08 9.11 1.37
CA CYS A 408 3.34 8.84 2.60
C CYS A 408 2.05 8.04 2.37
N GLY A 409 1.72 7.66 1.13
CA GLY A 409 0.41 7.09 0.80
C GLY A 409 0.02 5.85 1.61
N SER A 410 0.94 4.92 1.83
CA SER A 410 0.65 3.68 2.58
C SER A 410 0.51 3.95 4.09
N GLY A 411 1.38 4.77 4.66
CA GLY A 411 1.30 5.17 6.07
C GLY A 411 0.02 5.95 6.38
N VAL A 412 -0.39 6.87 5.50
CA VAL A 412 -1.68 7.59 5.61
C VAL A 412 -2.83 6.61 5.53
N ALA A 413 -2.84 5.68 4.57
CA ALA A 413 -3.89 4.68 4.42
C ALA A 413 -4.06 3.84 5.69
N ILE A 414 -2.98 3.30 6.24
CA ILE A 414 -3.02 2.49 7.48
C ILE A 414 -3.50 3.33 8.65
N SER A 415 -2.91 4.51 8.85
CA SER A 415 -3.14 5.33 10.04
C SER A 415 -4.56 5.88 10.10
N THR A 416 -5.09 6.34 8.97
CA THR A 416 -6.46 6.88 8.88
C THR A 416 -7.51 5.79 9.04
N GLY A 417 -7.32 4.63 8.41
CA GLY A 417 -8.20 3.48 8.59
C GLY A 417 -8.23 2.99 10.05
N PHE A 418 -7.06 2.87 10.67
CA PHE A 418 -6.94 2.51 12.09
C PHE A 418 -7.59 3.54 13.02
N TYR A 419 -7.33 4.83 12.79
CA TYR A 419 -7.89 5.92 13.59
C TYR A 419 -9.43 5.92 13.55
N VAL A 420 -10.02 5.80 12.36
CA VAL A 420 -11.49 5.74 12.22
C VAL A 420 -12.06 4.55 12.99
N ALA A 421 -11.44 3.38 12.89
CA ALA A 421 -11.90 2.20 13.63
C ALA A 421 -11.87 2.42 15.14
N GLU A 422 -10.82 3.07 15.68
CA GLU A 422 -10.75 3.42 17.10
C GLU A 422 -11.88 4.38 17.52
N GLN A 423 -12.25 5.34 16.67
CA GLN A 423 -13.39 6.23 16.94
C GLN A 423 -14.71 5.45 16.98
N ILE A 424 -14.92 4.56 16.00
CA ILE A 424 -16.12 3.71 15.93
C ILE A 424 -16.22 2.81 17.16
N ILE A 425 -15.12 2.15 17.55
CA ILE A 425 -15.07 1.27 18.72
C ILE A 425 -15.40 2.05 20.00
N LYS A 426 -14.85 3.26 20.16
CA LYS A 426 -15.12 4.11 21.32
C LYS A 426 -16.60 4.51 21.39
N GLN A 427 -17.22 4.87 20.26
CA GLN A 427 -18.65 5.22 20.21
C GLN A 427 -19.55 4.02 20.50
N HIS A 428 -19.18 2.84 20.01
CA HIS A 428 -19.90 1.60 20.27
C HIS A 428 -19.91 1.26 21.77
N GLN A 429 -18.74 1.28 22.41
CA GLN A 429 -18.59 1.01 23.85
C GLN A 429 -19.35 2.01 24.73
N GLN A 430 -19.38 3.29 24.34
CA GLN A 430 -20.16 4.31 25.06
C GLN A 430 -21.66 4.05 24.96
N THR A 431 -22.13 3.55 23.82
CA THR A 431 -23.55 3.23 23.60
C THR A 431 -23.96 2.01 24.43
N GLU A 432 -23.13 0.97 24.46
CA GLU A 432 -23.38 -0.22 25.30
C GLU A 432 -23.46 0.14 26.80
N GLN A 433 -22.52 0.95 27.30
CA GLN A 433 -22.51 1.39 28.70
C GLN A 433 -23.74 2.24 29.08
N GLN A 434 -24.26 3.06 28.16
CA GLN A 434 -25.49 3.82 28.39
C GLN A 434 -26.74 2.93 28.43
N VAL A 435 -26.77 1.86 27.64
CA VAL A 435 -27.89 0.91 27.62
C VAL A 435 -27.87 0.02 28.88
N GLU A 436 -26.70 -0.45 29.31
CA GLU A 436 -26.54 -1.21 30.55
C GLU A 436 -26.84 -0.35 31.79
N GLY A 437 -26.40 0.92 31.81
CA GLY A 437 -26.69 1.85 32.90
C GLY A 437 -28.14 2.33 32.97
N ALA A 438 -28.92 2.22 31.89
CA ALA A 438 -30.34 2.55 31.87
C ALA A 438 -31.24 1.35 32.24
N THR A 439 -30.68 0.14 32.29
CA THR A 439 -31.38 -1.10 32.64
C THR A 439 -31.06 -1.61 34.05
N ALA A 440 -30.12 -0.97 34.74
CA ALA A 440 -29.87 -1.09 36.18
C ALA A 440 -30.62 0.00 36.96
#